data_AF-V8D0Z4-F1
#
_entry.id   AF-V8D0Z4-F1
#
_cell.length_a   1.000
_cell.length_b   1.000
_cell.length_c   1.000
_cell.angle_alpha   90.00
_cell.angle_beta   90.00
_cell.angle_gamma   90.00
#
_symmetry.space_group_name_H-M   'P 1'
#
loop_
_entity.id
_entity.type
_entity.pdbx_description
1 polymer ?
#
loop_
_entity_poly.entity_id
_entity_poly.type
_entity_poly.pdbx_seq_one_letter_code
_entity_poly.pdbx_strand_id
1 'polypeptide(L)'
;MTPAPWSEPGCFPVADGIHRIPLQMPGDGLRAINVYALETNSGLALIDGGWHREDTYDELTRALSAIGRAPDDIHDIYVTHVHRDHYTFAVELRRRHGCRVHLGSGEMVGIEAIARLGTNVPESSLRELNRAGARRIAERAYNDSVDEPFAAADWEPPDTWLTEGPLLLAGHSLTAVHTPGHTMGHMVFHDTDRGVSYTGDHVLPTITPSIGFELGEWDLPLAKYIRSLELMLDNHDHIMLPSHGNTGSGVHARVHELLAHHERRFAATINAVESLNRPTGLAVAQALTWTRRERPFDTLDNFNQMVATCETMAHLDVLAERGRLNVEHREGVDVFTVR
;
A
#
# COMPACT_ATOMS: atom_id res chain seq x y z
N MET A 1 -15.81 -17.79 -12.96
CA MET A 1 -15.81 -17.05 -11.68
C MET A 1 -16.71 -15.85 -11.88
N THR A 2 -17.83 -15.77 -11.15
CA THR A 2 -18.61 -14.54 -11.00
C THR A 2 -17.67 -13.44 -10.49
N PRO A 3 -17.73 -12.20 -11.00
CA PRO A 3 -16.89 -11.11 -10.48
C PRO A 3 -17.01 -11.04 -8.96
N ALA A 4 -15.90 -10.81 -8.26
CA ALA A 4 -15.99 -10.48 -6.85
C ALA A 4 -16.79 -9.16 -6.75
N PRO A 5 -17.89 -9.08 -5.99
CA PRO A 5 -18.80 -7.93 -6.01
C PRO A 5 -18.16 -6.57 -5.70
N TRP A 6 -16.94 -6.54 -5.16
CA TRP A 6 -16.28 -5.30 -4.77
C TRP A 6 -15.66 -4.52 -5.93
N SER A 7 -15.25 -5.18 -7.02
CA SER A 7 -14.58 -4.52 -8.14
C SER A 7 -15.55 -4.07 -9.23
N GLU A 8 -16.86 -4.21 -9.02
CA GLU A 8 -17.88 -3.78 -9.97
C GLU A 8 -17.91 -2.24 -10.03
N PRO A 9 -17.77 -1.62 -11.22
CA PRO A 9 -17.88 -0.18 -11.34
C PRO A 9 -19.23 0.35 -10.84
N GLY A 10 -19.23 1.48 -10.16
CA GLY A 10 -20.44 2.10 -9.66
C GLY A 10 -20.18 3.03 -8.49
N CYS A 11 -21.26 3.47 -7.85
CA CYS A 11 -21.24 4.30 -6.65
C CYS A 11 -22.15 3.63 -5.62
N PHE A 12 -21.55 3.15 -4.54
CA PHE A 12 -22.23 2.30 -3.56
C PHE A 12 -22.24 2.97 -2.19
N PRO A 13 -23.40 3.25 -1.58
CA PRO A 13 -23.44 3.81 -0.24
C PRO A 13 -22.90 2.78 0.76
N VAL A 14 -21.98 3.21 1.62
CA VAL A 14 -21.38 2.36 2.68
C VAL A 14 -21.65 2.88 4.08
N ALA A 15 -21.92 4.18 4.22
CA ALA A 15 -22.41 4.83 5.43
C ALA A 15 -23.12 6.14 5.02
N ASP A 16 -23.74 6.84 5.97
CA ASP A 16 -24.44 8.10 5.69
C ASP A 16 -23.49 9.13 5.02
N GLY A 17 -23.82 9.60 3.82
CA GLY A 17 -22.94 10.51 3.06
C GLY A 17 -21.57 9.95 2.66
N ILE A 18 -21.34 8.63 2.73
CA ILE A 18 -20.10 7.98 2.26
C ILE A 18 -20.44 6.97 1.18
N HIS A 19 -19.81 7.13 0.01
CA HIS A 19 -19.97 6.24 -1.14
C HIS A 19 -18.63 5.64 -1.54
N ARG A 20 -18.61 4.33 -1.76
CA ARG A 20 -17.48 3.60 -2.34
C ARG A 20 -17.61 3.59 -3.87
N ILE A 21 -16.53 3.95 -4.55
CA ILE A 21 -16.41 4.00 -6.01
C ILE A 21 -15.23 3.10 -6.42
N PRO A 22 -15.48 1.86 -6.85
CA PRO A 22 -14.45 0.99 -7.40
C PRO A 22 -14.03 1.49 -8.79
N LEU A 23 -12.82 2.05 -8.90
CA LEU A 23 -12.20 2.41 -10.18
C LEU A 23 -11.34 1.24 -10.65
N GLN A 24 -11.42 0.89 -11.94
CA GLN A 24 -10.71 -0.29 -12.45
C GLN A 24 -9.19 -0.10 -12.37
N MET A 25 -8.43 -1.18 -12.49
CA MET A 25 -6.97 -1.17 -12.55
C MET A 25 -6.50 -2.06 -13.71
N PRO A 26 -5.34 -1.76 -14.33
CA PRO A 26 -4.78 -2.61 -15.36
C PRO A 26 -4.25 -3.92 -14.76
N GLY A 27 -4.30 -5.01 -15.53
CA GLY A 27 -3.79 -6.32 -15.13
C GLY A 27 -4.83 -7.25 -14.50
N ASP A 28 -4.36 -8.40 -14.00
CA ASP A 28 -5.19 -9.50 -13.52
C ASP A 28 -5.12 -9.74 -11.99
N GLY A 29 -4.20 -9.06 -11.29
CA GLY A 29 -4.00 -9.14 -9.85
C GLY A 29 -5.06 -8.39 -9.04
N LEU A 30 -4.81 -7.10 -8.76
CA LEU A 30 -5.79 -6.19 -8.16
C LEU A 30 -6.60 -5.55 -9.29
N ARG A 31 -7.90 -5.86 -9.35
CA ARG A 31 -8.77 -5.46 -10.47
C ARG A 31 -9.33 -4.04 -10.37
N ALA A 32 -9.34 -3.49 -9.16
CA ALA A 32 -9.89 -2.18 -8.87
C ALA A 32 -9.27 -1.62 -7.59
N ILE A 33 -9.36 -0.30 -7.44
CA ILE A 33 -9.15 0.42 -6.19
C ILE A 33 -10.47 1.05 -5.75
N ASN A 34 -10.77 0.98 -4.46
CA ASN A 34 -11.88 1.70 -3.84
C ASN A 34 -11.45 3.15 -3.56
N VAL A 35 -12.04 4.08 -4.30
CA VAL A 35 -12.07 5.51 -3.94
C VAL A 35 -13.32 5.78 -3.12
N TYR A 36 -13.24 6.65 -2.13
CA TYR A 36 -14.40 6.99 -1.30
C TYR A 36 -14.80 8.44 -1.50
N ALA A 37 -16.06 8.68 -1.90
CA ALA A 37 -16.64 10.02 -1.97
C ALA A 37 -17.40 10.32 -0.68
N LEU A 38 -17.04 11.44 -0.06
CA LEU A 38 -17.61 11.96 1.19
C LEU A 38 -18.43 13.20 0.86
N GLU A 39 -19.73 13.17 1.17
CA GLU A 39 -20.64 14.30 1.00
C GLU A 39 -20.45 15.32 2.11
N THR A 40 -20.00 16.52 1.73
CA THR A 40 -19.77 17.63 2.65
C THR A 40 -20.82 18.72 2.47
N ASN A 41 -20.79 19.73 3.35
CA ASN A 41 -21.65 20.91 3.20
C ASN A 41 -21.33 21.78 1.97
N SER A 42 -20.19 21.56 1.29
CA SER A 42 -19.68 22.40 0.20
C SER A 42 -19.31 21.62 -1.07
N GLY A 43 -19.71 20.36 -1.18
CA GLY A 43 -19.40 19.50 -2.32
C GLY A 43 -18.95 18.12 -1.87
N LEU A 44 -17.89 17.62 -2.49
CA LEU A 44 -17.30 16.32 -2.21
C LEU A 44 -15.85 16.46 -1.74
N ALA A 45 -15.47 15.61 -0.79
CA ALA A 45 -14.09 15.22 -0.59
C ALA A 45 -13.90 13.77 -1.00
N LEU A 46 -12.69 13.42 -1.45
CA LEU A 46 -12.34 12.04 -1.75
C LEU A 46 -11.30 11.51 -0.76
N ILE A 47 -11.38 10.21 -0.46
CA ILE A 47 -10.24 9.43 0.04
C ILE A 47 -9.70 8.58 -1.12
N ASP A 48 -8.41 8.76 -1.39
CA ASP A 48 -7.69 8.32 -2.59
C ASP A 48 -8.21 8.91 -3.91
N GLY A 49 -7.35 8.96 -4.92
CA GLY A 49 -7.67 9.46 -6.25
C GLY A 49 -7.93 8.34 -7.25
N GLY A 50 -7.21 7.23 -7.19
CA GLY A 50 -7.24 6.19 -8.21
C GLY A 50 -6.01 6.22 -9.13
N TRP A 51 -5.92 5.21 -10.02
CA TRP A 51 -4.88 5.13 -11.03
C TRP A 51 -5.24 5.99 -12.24
N HIS A 52 -4.40 6.96 -12.61
CA HIS A 52 -4.57 7.75 -13.83
C HIS A 52 -4.45 6.87 -15.09
N ARG A 53 -5.58 6.69 -15.77
CA ARG A 53 -5.68 6.08 -17.10
C ARG A 53 -6.63 6.91 -17.95
N GLU A 54 -6.64 6.62 -19.25
CA GLU A 54 -7.55 7.24 -20.21
C GLU A 54 -9.02 7.16 -19.76
N ASP A 55 -9.47 5.98 -19.28
CA ASP A 55 -10.87 5.74 -18.93
C ASP A 55 -11.25 6.15 -17.49
N THR A 56 -10.28 6.39 -16.60
CA THR A 56 -10.55 6.59 -15.15
C THR A 56 -11.46 7.79 -14.90
N TYR A 57 -11.33 8.85 -15.71
CA TYR A 57 -12.17 10.03 -15.61
C TYR A 57 -13.64 9.75 -15.93
N ASP A 58 -13.90 9.00 -17.00
CA ASP A 58 -15.26 8.65 -17.41
C ASP A 58 -15.89 7.62 -16.46
N GLU A 59 -15.08 6.74 -15.86
CA GLU A 59 -15.50 5.85 -14.77
C GLU A 59 -15.98 6.64 -13.55
N LEU A 60 -15.14 7.55 -13.02
CA LEU A 60 -15.49 8.38 -11.86
C LEU A 60 -16.71 9.27 -12.15
N THR A 61 -16.74 9.93 -13.31
CA THR A 61 -17.84 10.83 -13.69
C THR A 61 -19.17 10.09 -13.73
N ARG A 62 -19.21 8.89 -14.33
CA ARG A 62 -20.42 8.05 -14.36
C ARG A 62 -20.83 7.62 -12.96
N ALA A 63 -19.89 7.23 -12.11
CA ALA A 63 -20.18 6.85 -10.73
C ALA A 63 -20.80 8.01 -9.93
N LEU A 64 -20.20 9.21 -9.96
CA LEU A 64 -20.70 10.39 -9.26
C LEU A 64 -22.08 10.83 -9.78
N SER A 65 -22.35 10.68 -11.08
CA SER A 65 -23.66 11.04 -11.64
C SER A 65 -24.82 10.23 -11.03
N ALA A 66 -24.56 9.02 -10.53
CA ALA A 66 -25.56 8.18 -9.89
C ALA A 66 -26.09 8.76 -8.56
N ILE A 67 -25.33 9.67 -7.95
CA ILE A 67 -25.70 10.41 -6.73
C ILE A 67 -25.95 11.91 -7.01
N GLY A 68 -26.11 12.29 -8.27
CA GLY A 68 -26.36 13.69 -8.66
C GLY A 68 -25.19 14.63 -8.36
N ARG A 69 -23.95 14.12 -8.48
CA ARG A 69 -22.71 14.88 -8.31
C ARG A 69 -21.85 14.81 -9.57
N ALA A 70 -20.88 15.70 -9.67
CA ALA A 70 -19.90 15.77 -10.74
C ALA A 70 -18.47 15.93 -10.19
N PRO A 71 -17.43 15.64 -10.99
CA PRO A 71 -16.05 15.90 -10.58
C PRO A 71 -15.76 17.35 -10.16
N ASP A 72 -16.48 18.33 -10.73
CA ASP A 72 -16.39 19.75 -10.33
C ASP A 72 -16.81 20.01 -8.87
N ASP A 73 -17.58 19.10 -8.26
CA ASP A 73 -17.98 19.21 -6.85
C ASP A 73 -16.84 18.82 -5.90
N ILE A 74 -15.77 18.20 -6.39
CA ILE A 74 -14.65 17.73 -5.57
C ILE A 74 -13.79 18.93 -5.18
N HIS A 75 -13.67 19.20 -3.88
CA HIS A 75 -12.85 20.29 -3.37
C HIS A 75 -11.52 19.82 -2.75
N ASP A 76 -11.49 18.61 -2.19
CA ASP A 76 -10.31 18.02 -1.54
C ASP A 76 -10.18 16.53 -1.85
N ILE A 77 -8.95 16.06 -2.01
CA ILE A 77 -8.60 14.64 -2.14
C ILE A 77 -7.53 14.31 -1.09
N TYR A 78 -7.89 13.49 -0.10
CA TYR A 78 -6.98 13.00 0.92
C TYR A 78 -6.46 11.63 0.48
N VAL A 79 -5.21 11.58 0.04
CA VAL A 79 -4.60 10.34 -0.46
C VAL A 79 -3.91 9.62 0.70
N THR A 80 -4.19 8.33 0.83
CA THR A 80 -3.63 7.47 1.89
C THR A 80 -2.12 7.33 1.76
N HIS A 81 -1.62 7.12 0.54
CA HIS A 81 -0.18 7.00 0.28
C HIS A 81 0.17 7.21 -1.20
N VAL A 82 1.46 7.21 -1.52
CA VAL A 82 1.99 7.63 -2.83
C VAL A 82 1.83 6.59 -3.94
N HIS A 83 1.36 5.37 -3.70
CA HIS A 83 1.32 4.39 -4.79
C HIS A 83 0.45 4.84 -5.95
N ARG A 84 0.83 4.35 -7.14
CA ARG A 84 0.34 4.88 -8.42
C ARG A 84 -1.18 4.87 -8.50
N ASP A 85 -1.78 3.81 -8.02
CA ASP A 85 -3.21 3.58 -7.99
C ASP A 85 -3.98 4.38 -6.95
N HIS A 86 -3.31 5.05 -6.02
CA HIS A 86 -3.94 5.94 -5.05
C HIS A 86 -3.76 7.41 -5.45
N TYR A 87 -2.56 7.76 -5.93
CA TYR A 87 -2.11 9.14 -6.03
C TYR A 87 -2.30 9.78 -7.41
N THR A 88 -2.00 9.05 -8.50
CA THR A 88 -1.79 9.68 -9.82
C THR A 88 -3.05 10.33 -10.38
N PHE A 89 -4.23 9.73 -10.17
CA PHE A 89 -5.46 10.35 -10.66
C PHE A 89 -5.90 11.56 -9.80
N ALA A 90 -5.47 11.64 -8.53
CA ALA A 90 -5.71 12.84 -7.72
C ALA A 90 -5.01 14.07 -8.31
N VAL A 91 -3.77 13.90 -8.80
CA VAL A 91 -3.01 14.96 -9.49
C VAL A 91 -3.71 15.41 -10.76
N GLU A 92 -4.26 14.48 -11.54
CA GLU A 92 -5.02 14.81 -12.75
C GLU A 92 -6.32 15.55 -12.43
N LEU A 93 -7.08 15.10 -11.41
CA LEU A 93 -8.31 15.78 -10.97
C LEU A 93 -8.03 17.22 -10.53
N ARG A 94 -6.93 17.45 -9.80
CA ARG A 94 -6.50 18.82 -9.45
C ARG A 94 -6.29 19.69 -10.68
N ARG A 95 -5.62 19.19 -11.72
CA ARG A 95 -5.38 19.97 -12.94
C ARG A 95 -6.67 20.31 -13.67
N ARG A 96 -7.64 19.38 -13.69
CA ARG A 96 -8.92 19.56 -14.37
C ARG A 96 -9.89 20.46 -13.61
N HIS A 97 -9.97 20.30 -12.30
CA HIS A 97 -11.06 20.87 -11.48
C HIS A 97 -10.59 21.82 -10.37
N GLY A 98 -9.28 21.92 -10.13
CA GLY A 98 -8.73 22.79 -9.09
C GLY A 98 -8.92 22.30 -7.65
N CYS A 99 -9.32 21.04 -7.45
CA CYS A 99 -9.37 20.43 -6.13
C CYS A 99 -7.97 20.32 -5.50
N ARG A 100 -7.87 20.33 -4.17
CA ARG A 100 -6.59 20.24 -3.46
C ARG A 100 -6.23 18.79 -3.16
N VAL A 101 -4.97 18.42 -3.37
CA VAL A 101 -4.44 17.09 -3.03
C VAL A 101 -3.67 17.17 -1.71
N HIS A 102 -3.99 16.26 -0.80
CA HIS A 102 -3.34 16.13 0.51
C HIS A 102 -2.69 14.76 0.62
N LEU A 103 -1.44 14.72 1.07
CA LEU A 103 -0.67 13.48 1.19
C LEU A 103 0.17 13.50 2.47
N GLY A 104 0.38 12.35 3.11
CA GLY A 104 1.23 12.26 4.30
C GLY A 104 2.65 12.80 4.06
N SER A 105 3.14 13.62 5.00
CA SER A 105 4.47 14.27 4.90
C SER A 105 5.63 13.29 4.76
N GLY A 106 5.48 12.05 5.24
CA GLY A 106 6.47 10.98 5.04
C GLY A 106 6.67 10.59 3.57
N GLU A 107 5.71 10.86 2.68
CA GLU A 107 5.80 10.55 1.24
C GLU A 107 6.71 11.52 0.48
N MET A 108 7.13 12.62 1.09
CA MET A 108 7.96 13.65 0.44
C MET A 108 9.23 13.06 -0.19
N VAL A 109 9.92 12.19 0.55
CA VAL A 109 11.14 11.51 0.08
C VAL A 109 10.85 10.63 -1.13
N GLY A 110 9.71 9.92 -1.11
CA GLY A 110 9.26 9.09 -2.23
C GLY A 110 8.96 9.91 -3.48
N ILE A 111 8.21 11.01 -3.35
CA ILE A 111 7.90 11.93 -4.47
C ILE A 111 9.18 12.53 -5.06
N GLU A 112 10.10 13.01 -4.22
CA GLU A 112 11.38 13.56 -4.69
C GLU A 112 12.22 12.49 -5.42
N ALA A 113 12.23 11.26 -4.90
CA ALA A 113 12.94 10.14 -5.54
C ALA A 113 12.31 9.76 -6.88
N ILE A 114 10.98 9.70 -6.99
CA ILE A 114 10.26 9.44 -8.25
C ILE A 114 10.59 10.52 -9.28
N ALA A 115 10.52 11.80 -8.89
CA ALA A 115 10.81 12.92 -9.78
C ALA A 115 12.26 12.92 -10.27
N ARG A 116 13.21 12.56 -9.39
CA ARG A 116 14.63 12.45 -9.74
C ARG A 116 14.92 11.25 -10.65
N LEU A 117 14.30 10.10 -10.38
CA LEU A 117 14.52 8.87 -11.14
C LEU A 117 13.91 8.96 -12.54
N GLY A 118 12.68 9.49 -12.65
CA GLY A 118 12.01 9.70 -13.92
C GLY A 118 11.64 8.40 -14.66
N THR A 119 11.51 7.28 -13.95
CA THR A 119 11.16 5.97 -14.50
C THR A 119 10.35 5.16 -13.49
N ASN A 120 9.73 4.06 -13.94
CA ASN A 120 9.05 3.09 -13.08
C ASN A 120 9.97 1.99 -12.54
N VAL A 121 11.28 2.09 -12.72
CA VAL A 121 12.24 1.08 -12.26
C VAL A 121 12.21 1.02 -10.73
N PRO A 122 11.98 -0.15 -10.11
CA PRO A 122 11.81 -0.28 -8.67
C PRO A 122 13.17 -0.35 -7.96
N GLU A 123 13.98 0.72 -8.01
CA GLU A 123 15.38 0.71 -7.54
C GLU A 123 15.54 0.21 -6.10
N SER A 124 14.63 0.56 -5.18
CA SER A 124 14.67 0.04 -3.81
C SER A 124 14.53 -1.48 -3.76
N SER A 125 13.58 -2.05 -4.52
CA SER A 125 13.46 -3.50 -4.63
C SER A 125 14.68 -4.13 -5.29
N LEU A 126 15.28 -3.49 -6.30
CA LEU A 126 16.52 -3.99 -6.91
C LEU A 126 17.68 -4.02 -5.91
N ARG A 127 17.81 -3.02 -5.02
CA ARG A 127 18.80 -3.03 -3.94
C ARG A 127 18.59 -4.22 -2.99
N GLU A 128 17.35 -4.45 -2.55
CA GLU A 128 17.02 -5.56 -1.66
C GLU A 128 17.22 -6.93 -2.32
N LEU A 129 16.89 -7.07 -3.61
CA LEU A 129 17.17 -8.29 -4.37
C LEU A 129 18.67 -8.56 -4.47
N ASN A 130 19.49 -7.54 -4.67
CA ASN A 130 20.94 -7.70 -4.68
C ASN A 130 21.48 -8.09 -3.31
N ARG A 131 21.03 -7.43 -2.21
CA ARG A 131 21.35 -7.82 -0.82
C ARG A 131 20.97 -9.28 -0.54
N ALA A 132 19.84 -9.75 -1.08
CA ALA A 132 19.39 -11.12 -0.92
C ALA A 132 20.19 -12.18 -1.71
N GLY A 133 21.10 -11.76 -2.61
CA GLY A 133 21.79 -12.63 -3.55
C GLY A 133 20.92 -13.05 -4.75
N ALA A 134 19.86 -12.30 -5.05
CA ALA A 134 18.86 -12.58 -6.07
C ALA A 134 19.07 -11.83 -7.40
N ARG A 135 20.33 -11.70 -7.86
CA ARG A 135 20.70 -10.92 -9.06
C ARG A 135 19.85 -11.24 -10.30
N ARG A 136 19.56 -12.52 -10.56
CA ARG A 136 18.73 -12.90 -11.71
C ARG A 136 17.28 -12.43 -11.62
N ILE A 137 16.73 -12.31 -10.40
CA ILE A 137 15.39 -11.75 -10.19
C ILE A 137 15.45 -10.23 -10.38
N ALA A 138 16.51 -9.57 -9.89
CA ALA A 138 16.72 -8.14 -10.08
C ALA A 138 16.81 -7.77 -11.57
N GLU A 139 17.56 -8.55 -12.37
CA GLU A 139 17.66 -8.35 -13.82
C GLU A 139 16.30 -8.49 -14.53
N ARG A 140 15.47 -9.46 -14.12
CA ARG A 140 14.13 -9.61 -14.69
C ARG A 140 13.23 -8.44 -14.30
N ALA A 141 13.21 -8.05 -13.03
CA ALA A 141 12.42 -6.92 -12.55
C ALA A 141 12.82 -5.60 -13.24
N TYR A 142 14.12 -5.38 -13.48
CA TYR A 142 14.61 -4.24 -14.25
C TYR A 142 14.12 -4.29 -15.71
N ASN A 143 14.31 -5.41 -16.40
CA ASN A 143 13.89 -5.54 -17.80
C ASN A 143 12.36 -5.44 -17.97
N ASP A 144 11.59 -5.93 -17.01
CA ASP A 144 10.13 -5.86 -17.02
C ASP A 144 9.64 -4.40 -16.80
N SER A 145 10.45 -3.52 -16.19
CA SER A 145 10.06 -2.15 -15.82
C SER A 145 10.73 -1.02 -16.63
N VAL A 146 11.87 -1.28 -17.28
CA VAL A 146 12.66 -0.22 -17.96
C VAL A 146 11.93 0.44 -19.13
N ASP A 147 11.09 -0.33 -19.82
CA ASP A 147 10.30 0.14 -20.96
C ASP A 147 8.87 0.55 -20.57
N GLU A 148 8.52 0.47 -19.28
CA GLU A 148 7.20 0.92 -18.82
C GLU A 148 7.06 2.44 -19.02
N PRO A 149 5.97 2.91 -19.65
CA PRO A 149 5.71 4.32 -19.81
C PRO A 149 5.69 5.06 -18.46
N PHE A 150 6.48 6.12 -18.36
CA PHE A 150 6.50 7.01 -17.20
C PHE A 150 5.98 8.40 -17.58
N ALA A 151 4.91 8.83 -16.91
CA ALA A 151 4.39 10.18 -17.04
C ALA A 151 4.82 11.00 -15.82
N ALA A 152 5.85 11.82 -15.97
CA ALA A 152 6.32 12.72 -14.89
C ALA A 152 5.19 13.64 -14.36
N ALA A 153 4.24 13.95 -15.24
CA ALA A 153 3.06 14.72 -14.94
C ALA A 153 2.16 14.06 -13.87
N ASP A 154 2.24 12.75 -13.65
CA ASP A 154 1.40 12.05 -12.67
C ASP A 154 1.94 12.17 -11.23
N TRP A 155 3.12 12.75 -11.05
CA TRP A 155 3.90 12.72 -9.80
C TRP A 155 4.24 14.12 -9.27
N GLU A 156 3.41 15.11 -9.58
CA GLU A 156 3.56 16.46 -9.00
C GLU A 156 3.33 16.44 -7.49
N PRO A 157 4.03 17.27 -6.68
CA PRO A 157 3.79 17.36 -5.24
C PRO A 157 2.33 17.69 -4.88
N PRO A 158 1.86 17.26 -3.69
CA PRO A 158 0.54 17.61 -3.18
C PRO A 158 0.47 19.11 -2.83
N ASP A 159 -0.75 19.64 -2.72
CA ASP A 159 -0.98 21.00 -2.24
C ASP A 159 -0.73 21.14 -0.74
N THR A 160 -0.92 20.04 0.01
CA THR A 160 -0.68 19.99 1.46
C THR A 160 0.03 18.70 1.86
N TRP A 161 1.09 18.84 2.66
CA TRP A 161 1.73 17.75 3.38
C TRP A 161 1.05 17.57 4.74
N LEU A 162 0.38 16.44 4.93
CA LEU A 162 -0.35 16.11 6.14
C LEU A 162 0.57 15.57 7.24
N THR A 163 0.22 15.90 8.47
CA THR A 163 0.69 15.23 9.69
C THR A 163 -0.50 14.54 10.35
N GLU A 164 -0.23 13.64 11.29
CA GLU A 164 -1.28 13.05 12.12
C GLU A 164 -2.10 14.11 12.87
N GLY A 165 -3.38 13.83 13.10
CA GLY A 165 -4.29 14.69 13.83
C GLY A 165 -5.65 14.89 13.16
N PRO A 166 -6.52 15.71 13.78
CA PRO A 166 -7.85 15.99 13.27
C PRO A 166 -7.79 16.81 11.96
N LEU A 167 -8.68 16.48 11.03
CA LEU A 167 -8.85 17.19 9.76
C LEU A 167 -10.12 18.05 9.80
N LEU A 168 -10.03 19.25 9.24
CA LEU A 168 -11.17 20.16 9.14
C LEU A 168 -11.96 19.84 7.86
N LEU A 169 -12.91 18.91 7.95
CA LEU A 169 -13.82 18.56 6.87
C LEU A 169 -15.28 18.74 7.32
N ALA A 170 -15.97 19.76 6.81
CA ALA A 170 -17.32 20.08 7.26
C ALA A 170 -18.30 18.92 6.99
N GLY A 171 -18.90 18.35 8.04
CA GLY A 171 -19.80 17.19 7.96
C GLY A 171 -19.14 15.85 8.31
N HIS A 172 -17.82 15.84 8.54
CA HIS A 172 -17.05 14.65 8.93
C HIS A 172 -16.03 14.97 10.02
N SER A 173 -16.09 14.23 11.13
CA SER A 173 -15.04 14.26 12.15
C SER A 173 -13.91 13.29 11.79
N LEU A 174 -13.04 13.71 10.87
CA LEU A 174 -11.91 12.90 10.43
C LEU A 174 -10.67 13.10 11.30
N THR A 175 -9.97 12.00 11.61
CA THR A 175 -8.63 12.02 12.21
C THR A 175 -7.68 11.22 11.31
N ALA A 176 -6.59 11.87 10.88
CA ALA A 176 -5.49 11.22 10.16
C ALA A 176 -4.52 10.57 11.16
N VAL A 177 -4.15 9.32 10.91
CA VAL A 177 -3.19 8.56 11.73
C VAL A 177 -2.05 8.09 10.83
N HIS A 178 -0.83 8.48 11.19
CA HIS A 178 0.37 8.06 10.47
C HIS A 178 0.65 6.58 10.74
N THR A 179 0.70 5.79 9.67
CA THR A 179 0.78 4.31 9.71
C THR A 179 1.90 3.79 8.82
N PRO A 180 3.17 4.21 9.06
CA PRO A 180 4.28 3.86 8.19
C PRO A 180 4.53 2.34 8.15
N GLY A 181 5.02 1.86 7.01
CA GLY A 181 5.55 0.51 6.82
C GLY A 181 5.24 -0.09 5.46
N HIS A 182 4.02 0.12 4.96
CA HIS A 182 3.69 -0.13 3.55
C HIS A 182 4.38 0.90 2.64
N THR A 183 4.20 2.18 2.98
CA THR A 183 4.98 3.36 2.56
C THR A 183 5.44 4.16 3.78
N MET A 184 6.39 5.10 3.60
CA MET A 184 6.94 5.97 4.64
C MET A 184 5.87 6.92 5.19
N GLY A 185 4.96 7.38 4.33
CA GLY A 185 3.98 8.40 4.66
C GLY A 185 2.54 7.93 4.72
N HIS A 186 2.29 6.61 4.73
CA HIS A 186 0.93 6.06 4.73
C HIS A 186 0.06 6.66 5.86
N MET A 187 -1.17 7.02 5.52
CA MET A 187 -2.17 7.55 6.44
C MET A 187 -3.42 6.67 6.44
N VAL A 188 -3.93 6.40 7.64
CA VAL A 188 -5.30 5.90 7.85
C VAL A 188 -6.17 7.08 8.29
N PHE A 189 -7.41 7.14 7.81
CA PHE A 189 -8.36 8.17 8.21
C PHE A 189 -9.52 7.54 8.98
N HIS A 190 -9.72 7.95 10.23
CA HIS A 190 -10.86 7.53 11.05
C HIS A 190 -11.99 8.55 10.94
N ASP A 191 -13.23 8.10 10.66
CA ASP A 191 -14.44 8.91 10.77
C ASP A 191 -15.20 8.47 12.02
N THR A 192 -15.05 9.25 13.10
CA THR A 192 -15.58 8.88 14.42
C THR A 192 -17.11 8.99 14.49
N ASP A 193 -17.72 9.86 13.68
CA ASP A 193 -19.17 10.06 13.69
C ASP A 193 -19.90 8.86 13.12
N ARG A 194 -19.27 8.16 12.16
CA ARG A 194 -19.83 7.02 11.45
C ARG A 194 -19.23 5.69 11.88
N GLY A 195 -18.19 5.69 12.71
CA GLY A 195 -17.52 4.49 13.20
C GLY A 195 -16.84 3.70 12.08
N VAL A 196 -16.29 4.39 11.07
CA VAL A 196 -15.61 3.76 9.93
C VAL A 196 -14.14 4.21 9.85
N SER A 197 -13.31 3.41 9.20
CA SER A 197 -11.90 3.74 8.94
C SER A 197 -11.52 3.47 7.51
N TYR A 198 -10.97 4.48 6.83
CA TYR A 198 -10.36 4.34 5.52
C TYR A 198 -8.95 3.83 5.70
N THR A 199 -8.77 2.52 5.54
CA THR A 199 -7.53 1.83 5.97
C THR A 199 -6.43 1.83 4.93
N GLY A 200 -6.69 2.39 3.74
CA GLY A 200 -5.72 2.36 2.65
C GLY A 200 -5.30 0.93 2.34
N ASP A 201 -3.98 0.77 2.19
CA ASP A 201 -3.33 -0.54 2.08
C ASP A 201 -2.75 -1.02 3.42
N HIS A 202 -2.86 -0.23 4.49
CA HIS A 202 -2.40 -0.65 5.82
C HIS A 202 -3.17 -1.85 6.38
N VAL A 203 -4.49 -1.90 6.18
CA VAL A 203 -5.32 -3.05 6.57
C VAL A 203 -6.24 -3.44 5.42
N LEU A 204 -5.95 -4.58 4.79
CA LEU A 204 -6.72 -5.15 3.68
C LEU A 204 -7.44 -6.43 4.10
N PRO A 205 -8.66 -6.72 3.62
CA PRO A 205 -9.52 -7.79 4.14
C PRO A 205 -9.03 -9.21 3.85
N THR A 206 -8.30 -9.41 2.75
CA THR A 206 -8.00 -10.76 2.25
C THR A 206 -6.51 -11.01 2.05
N ILE A 207 -5.76 -9.98 1.66
CA ILE A 207 -4.32 -10.03 1.39
C ILE A 207 -3.54 -9.32 2.47
N THR A 208 -2.24 -9.62 2.55
CA THR A 208 -1.25 -8.82 3.28
C THR A 208 -0.72 -7.75 2.33
N PRO A 209 -0.55 -6.49 2.77
CA PRO A 209 0.08 -5.49 1.92
C PRO A 209 1.55 -5.83 1.68
N SER A 210 2.10 -5.30 0.59
CA SER A 210 3.54 -5.30 0.41
C SER A 210 4.19 -4.44 1.49
N ILE A 211 5.41 -4.78 1.89
CA ILE A 211 6.16 -4.05 2.92
C ILE A 211 7.37 -3.43 2.26
N GLY A 212 7.68 -2.18 2.54
CA GLY A 212 8.92 -1.62 2.00
C GLY A 212 8.82 -1.16 0.54
N PHE A 213 7.63 -1.10 -0.06
CA PHE A 213 7.48 -1.02 -1.51
C PHE A 213 7.42 0.42 -2.04
N GLU A 214 8.48 1.20 -1.83
CA GLU A 214 8.59 2.58 -2.34
C GLU A 214 10.04 2.99 -2.59
N LEU A 215 10.21 4.12 -3.30
CA LEU A 215 11.51 4.74 -3.51
C LEU A 215 11.93 5.55 -2.29
N GLY A 216 13.24 5.61 -2.04
CA GLY A 216 13.83 6.30 -0.90
C GLY A 216 14.65 5.38 0.00
N GLU A 217 15.33 5.98 0.97
CA GLU A 217 16.04 5.26 2.04
C GLU A 217 15.15 5.23 3.28
N TRP A 218 14.88 4.04 3.81
CA TRP A 218 14.09 3.90 5.04
C TRP A 218 14.38 2.59 5.77
N ASP A 219 14.63 2.71 7.07
CA ASP A 219 14.99 1.58 7.90
C ASP A 219 13.77 0.82 8.43
N LEU A 220 13.87 -0.51 8.44
CA LEU A 220 12.96 -1.46 9.10
C LEU A 220 11.47 -1.22 8.79
N PRO A 221 11.03 -1.21 7.51
CA PRO A 221 9.64 -0.97 7.13
C PRO A 221 8.67 -1.96 7.79
N LEU A 222 9.06 -3.22 7.96
CA LEU A 222 8.23 -4.22 8.64
C LEU A 222 8.05 -3.94 10.14
N ALA A 223 9.09 -3.48 10.85
CA ALA A 223 8.95 -3.14 12.27
C ALA A 223 7.99 -1.95 12.44
N LYS A 224 8.10 -0.96 11.54
CA LYS A 224 7.18 0.19 11.50
C LYS A 224 5.75 -0.27 11.21
N TYR A 225 5.55 -1.13 10.21
CA TYR A 225 4.24 -1.68 9.86
C TYR A 225 3.58 -2.41 11.05
N ILE A 226 4.32 -3.29 11.74
CA ILE A 226 3.79 -4.02 12.91
C ILE A 226 3.39 -3.05 14.03
N ARG A 227 4.20 -2.03 14.31
CA ARG A 227 3.85 -0.99 15.28
C ARG A 227 2.60 -0.22 14.84
N SER A 228 2.51 0.12 13.55
CA SER A 228 1.34 0.78 12.97
C SER A 228 0.08 -0.08 13.02
N LEU A 229 0.19 -1.41 12.92
CA LEU A 229 -0.92 -2.33 13.14
C LEU A 229 -1.40 -2.28 14.59
N GLU A 230 -0.49 -2.28 15.56
CA GLU A 230 -0.83 -2.18 16.98
C GLU A 230 -1.56 -0.87 17.32
N LEU A 231 -1.22 0.24 16.65
CA LEU A 231 -1.93 1.52 16.79
C LEU A 231 -3.40 1.45 16.35
N MET A 232 -3.76 0.52 15.46
CA MET A 232 -5.15 0.35 14.99
C MET A 232 -6.02 -0.43 15.99
N LEU A 233 -5.44 -0.96 17.07
CA LEU A 233 -6.18 -1.61 18.16
C LEU A 233 -6.53 -0.57 19.24
N ASP A 234 -7.13 0.55 18.82
CA ASP A 234 -7.53 1.62 19.72
C ASP A 234 -8.77 1.25 20.57
N ASN A 235 -9.39 2.22 21.24
CA ASN A 235 -10.50 1.96 22.16
C ASN A 235 -11.78 1.43 21.47
N HIS A 236 -11.99 1.66 20.17
CA HIS A 236 -13.22 1.27 19.48
C HIS A 236 -12.94 0.64 18.11
N ASP A 237 -13.47 -0.56 17.88
CA ASP A 237 -13.37 -1.19 16.56
C ASP A 237 -14.20 -0.41 15.52
N HIS A 238 -13.57 -0.08 14.40
CA HIS A 238 -14.21 0.60 13.29
C HIS A 238 -14.56 -0.38 12.17
N ILE A 239 -15.55 -0.03 11.36
CA ILE A 239 -15.82 -0.74 10.12
C ILE A 239 -14.76 -0.35 9.07
N MET A 240 -14.11 -1.36 8.52
CA MET A 240 -13.02 -1.19 7.56
C MET A 240 -13.54 -0.80 6.17
N LEU A 241 -12.94 0.27 5.64
CA LEU A 241 -13.08 0.77 4.29
C LEU A 241 -11.69 0.70 3.60
N PRO A 242 -11.30 -0.46 3.05
CA PRO A 242 -9.97 -0.68 2.50
C PRO A 242 -9.87 -0.20 1.04
N SER A 243 -8.68 0.16 0.57
CA SER A 243 -8.49 0.54 -0.83
C SER A 243 -8.59 -0.65 -1.79
N HIS A 244 -8.37 -1.88 -1.32
CA HIS A 244 -8.67 -3.09 -2.09
C HIS A 244 -9.52 -4.11 -1.32
N GLY A 245 -10.52 -4.68 -2.01
CA GLY A 245 -11.38 -5.71 -1.45
C GLY A 245 -12.73 -5.20 -0.94
N ASN A 246 -13.42 -6.08 -0.19
CA ASN A 246 -14.74 -5.78 0.36
C ASN A 246 -14.64 -4.86 1.58
N THR A 247 -15.60 -3.95 1.72
CA THR A 247 -15.84 -3.18 2.95
C THR A 247 -16.65 -4.02 3.96
N GLY A 248 -16.71 -3.55 5.22
CA GLY A 248 -17.73 -4.01 6.17
C GLY A 248 -17.24 -4.90 7.31
N SER A 249 -16.01 -5.43 7.27
CA SER A 249 -15.42 -6.16 8.39
C SER A 249 -14.82 -5.21 9.44
N GLY A 250 -14.72 -5.65 10.70
CA GLY A 250 -14.02 -4.89 11.75
C GLY A 250 -12.51 -4.84 11.53
N VAL A 251 -11.89 -3.70 11.86
CA VAL A 251 -10.45 -3.48 11.75
C VAL A 251 -9.69 -4.35 12.73
N HIS A 252 -10.12 -4.43 13.99
CA HIS A 252 -9.41 -5.13 15.06
C HIS A 252 -9.20 -6.61 14.76
N ALA A 253 -10.26 -7.29 14.31
CA ALA A 253 -10.18 -8.71 13.95
C ALA A 253 -9.12 -8.94 12.86
N ARG A 254 -9.10 -8.07 11.83
CA ARG A 254 -8.14 -8.20 10.74
C ARG A 254 -6.72 -7.87 11.17
N VAL A 255 -6.53 -6.86 12.02
CA VAL A 255 -5.23 -6.52 12.60
C VAL A 255 -4.66 -7.70 13.40
N HIS A 256 -5.46 -8.37 14.22
CA HIS A 256 -5.02 -9.56 14.94
C HIS A 256 -4.59 -10.70 14.00
N GLU A 257 -5.29 -10.91 12.89
CA GLU A 257 -4.88 -11.90 11.87
C GLU A 257 -3.53 -11.56 11.24
N LEU A 258 -3.29 -10.28 10.94
CA LEU A 258 -2.05 -9.77 10.35
C LEU A 258 -0.87 -9.89 11.33
N LEU A 259 -1.05 -9.50 12.59
CA LEU A 259 -0.05 -9.69 13.64
C LEU A 259 0.30 -11.17 13.80
N ALA A 260 -0.71 -12.04 13.88
CA ALA A 260 -0.48 -13.49 13.99
C ALA A 260 0.19 -14.07 12.72
N HIS A 261 -0.09 -13.51 11.54
CA HIS A 261 0.60 -13.87 10.30
C HIS A 261 2.10 -13.57 10.39
N HIS A 262 2.49 -12.36 10.79
CA HIS A 262 3.91 -12.00 10.91
C HIS A 262 4.63 -12.81 11.98
N GLU A 263 4.00 -13.12 13.11
CA GLU A 263 4.59 -14.01 14.13
C GLU A 263 4.87 -15.41 13.57
N ARG A 264 3.92 -15.99 12.80
CA ARG A 264 4.17 -17.26 12.09
C ARG A 264 5.30 -17.13 11.08
N ARG A 265 5.36 -16.01 10.36
CA ARG A 265 6.38 -15.75 9.34
C ARG A 265 7.78 -15.60 9.94
N PHE A 266 7.90 -14.94 11.09
CA PHE A 266 9.15 -14.87 11.86
C PHE A 266 9.61 -16.25 12.30
N ALA A 267 8.72 -17.06 12.87
CA ALA A 267 9.06 -18.43 13.28
C ALA A 267 9.54 -19.28 12.09
N ALA A 268 8.84 -19.22 10.95
CA ALA A 268 9.24 -19.94 9.74
C ALA A 268 10.59 -19.45 9.20
N THR A 269 10.84 -18.14 9.25
CA THR A 269 12.10 -17.53 8.81
C THR A 269 13.28 -17.99 9.67
N ILE A 270 13.12 -18.00 11.00
CA ILE A 270 14.15 -18.53 11.93
C ILE A 270 14.44 -20.00 11.60
N ASN A 271 13.41 -20.85 11.49
CA ASN A 271 13.58 -22.27 11.18
C ASN A 271 14.30 -22.49 9.83
N ALA A 272 14.02 -21.67 8.82
CA ALA A 272 14.71 -21.70 7.54
C ALA A 272 16.19 -21.32 7.67
N VAL A 273 16.51 -20.30 8.47
CA VAL A 273 17.90 -19.90 8.74
C VAL A 273 18.68 -20.99 9.48
N GLU A 274 18.08 -21.63 10.48
CA GLU A 274 18.69 -22.74 11.23
C GLU A 274 18.98 -23.94 10.33
N SER A 275 18.00 -24.35 9.52
CA SER A 275 18.09 -25.56 8.70
C SER A 275 19.07 -25.43 7.54
N LEU A 276 19.19 -24.25 6.93
CA LEU A 276 20.05 -24.01 5.77
C LEU A 276 21.51 -23.70 6.15
N ASN A 277 21.79 -23.36 7.42
CA ASN A 277 23.10 -23.03 7.97
C ASN A 277 23.86 -21.97 7.15
N ARG A 278 23.71 -20.70 7.53
CA ARG A 278 24.28 -19.52 6.84
C ARG A 278 23.65 -19.24 5.45
N PRO A 279 22.32 -19.22 5.29
CA PRO A 279 21.70 -18.88 4.00
C PRO A 279 21.78 -17.38 3.67
N THR A 280 21.64 -17.08 2.37
CA THR A 280 21.29 -15.74 1.88
C THR A 280 19.79 -15.48 2.00
N GLY A 281 19.36 -14.22 1.85
CA GLY A 281 17.94 -13.88 1.82
C GLY A 281 17.14 -14.65 0.76
N LEU A 282 17.69 -14.84 -0.44
CA LEU A 282 17.06 -15.64 -1.50
C LEU A 282 16.88 -17.10 -1.09
N ALA A 283 17.90 -17.71 -0.47
CA ALA A 283 17.80 -19.11 -0.04
C ALA A 283 16.71 -19.29 1.04
N VAL A 284 16.56 -18.33 1.94
CA VAL A 284 15.44 -18.30 2.90
C VAL A 284 14.10 -18.16 2.18
N ALA A 285 13.99 -17.22 1.22
CA ALA A 285 12.75 -17.00 0.47
C ALA A 285 12.31 -18.25 -0.30
N GLN A 286 13.27 -19.02 -0.84
CA GLN A 286 13.04 -20.28 -1.55
C GLN A 286 12.60 -21.43 -0.64
N ALA A 287 13.02 -21.43 0.63
CA ALA A 287 12.64 -22.44 1.61
C ALA A 287 11.25 -22.19 2.22
N LEU A 288 10.73 -20.98 2.10
CA LEU A 288 9.40 -20.60 2.58
C LEU A 288 8.30 -20.87 1.53
N THR A 289 7.07 -21.06 2.00
CA THR A 289 5.87 -21.10 1.16
C THR A 289 5.23 -19.72 1.05
N TRP A 290 4.50 -19.49 -0.04
CA TRP A 290 4.01 -18.16 -0.43
C TRP A 290 2.53 -18.17 -0.79
N THR A 291 1.89 -17.00 -0.68
CA THR A 291 0.45 -16.81 -0.84
C THR A 291 -0.37 -17.59 0.19
N ARG A 292 -1.68 -17.34 0.26
CA ARG A 292 -2.61 -18.14 1.09
C ARG A 292 -2.66 -19.63 0.70
N ARG A 293 -2.18 -20.00 -0.49
CA ARG A 293 -2.21 -21.37 -1.02
C ARG A 293 -0.90 -22.14 -0.77
N GLU A 294 0.01 -21.61 0.05
CA GLU A 294 1.28 -22.24 0.40
C GLU A 294 2.10 -22.70 -0.81
N ARG A 295 2.11 -21.86 -1.86
CA ARG A 295 2.79 -22.15 -3.11
C ARG A 295 4.30 -22.17 -2.93
N PRO A 296 5.02 -23.11 -3.58
CA PRO A 296 6.48 -23.05 -3.66
C PRO A 296 6.94 -21.82 -4.45
N PHE A 297 8.10 -21.27 -4.06
CA PHE A 297 8.68 -20.05 -4.62
C PHE A 297 8.89 -20.12 -6.14
N ASP A 298 9.36 -21.26 -6.65
CA ASP A 298 9.66 -21.47 -8.07
C ASP A 298 8.40 -21.49 -8.96
N THR A 299 7.21 -21.64 -8.38
CA THR A 299 5.94 -21.57 -9.11
C THR A 299 5.39 -20.14 -9.26
N LEU A 300 5.96 -19.16 -8.54
CA LEU A 300 5.56 -17.76 -8.62
C LEU A 300 6.06 -17.13 -9.92
N ASP A 301 5.32 -16.16 -10.45
CA ASP A 301 5.78 -15.31 -11.55
C ASP A 301 6.91 -14.36 -11.12
N ASN A 302 7.50 -13.64 -12.07
CA ASN A 302 8.64 -12.74 -11.83
C ASN A 302 8.35 -11.70 -10.73
N PHE A 303 7.18 -11.05 -10.80
CA PHE A 303 6.80 -10.00 -9.87
C PHE A 303 6.63 -10.57 -8.45
N ASN A 304 5.92 -11.70 -8.32
CA ASN A 304 5.71 -12.34 -7.03
C ASN A 304 7.00 -12.93 -6.44
N GLN A 305 7.97 -13.38 -7.25
CA GLN A 305 9.30 -13.76 -6.77
C GLN A 305 10.09 -12.57 -6.22
N MET A 306 9.97 -11.40 -6.86
CA MET A 306 10.57 -10.16 -6.38
C MET A 306 9.97 -9.79 -5.01
N VAL A 307 8.64 -9.64 -4.92
CA VAL A 307 7.94 -9.27 -3.69
C VAL A 307 8.27 -10.25 -2.57
N ALA A 308 8.24 -11.55 -2.85
CA ALA A 308 8.60 -12.59 -1.89
C ALA A 308 10.04 -12.42 -1.35
N THR A 309 11.00 -12.14 -2.22
CA THR A 309 12.39 -11.97 -1.80
C THR A 309 12.56 -10.72 -0.95
N CYS A 310 11.99 -9.58 -1.37
CA CYS A 310 12.03 -8.33 -0.61
C CYS A 310 11.34 -8.45 0.76
N GLU A 311 10.17 -9.09 0.81
CA GLU A 311 9.45 -9.31 2.07
C GLU A 311 10.24 -10.23 3.02
N THR A 312 10.95 -11.22 2.48
CA THR A 312 11.87 -12.06 3.27
C THR A 312 13.00 -11.24 3.87
N MET A 313 13.61 -10.33 3.09
CA MET A 313 14.64 -9.41 3.59
C MET A 313 14.09 -8.54 4.73
N ALA A 314 12.88 -8.00 4.59
CA ALA A 314 12.26 -7.21 5.65
C ALA A 314 12.05 -8.01 6.95
N HIS A 315 11.70 -9.30 6.87
CA HIS A 315 11.62 -10.17 8.06
C HIS A 315 12.99 -10.46 8.67
N LEU A 316 14.00 -10.72 7.83
CA LEU A 316 15.37 -10.98 8.28
C LEU A 316 15.98 -9.76 8.98
N ASP A 317 15.77 -8.55 8.45
CA ASP A 317 16.25 -7.31 9.02
C ASP A 317 15.64 -7.07 10.42
N VAL A 318 14.32 -7.28 10.58
CA VAL A 318 13.66 -7.18 11.90
C VAL A 318 14.19 -8.22 12.89
N LEU A 319 14.44 -9.45 12.45
CA LEU A 319 15.01 -10.48 13.31
C LEU A 319 16.46 -10.20 13.71
N ALA A 320 17.26 -9.63 12.81
CA ALA A 320 18.62 -9.19 13.11
C ALA A 320 18.60 -8.03 14.13
N GLU A 321 17.74 -7.03 13.93
CA GLU A 321 17.55 -5.90 14.85
C GLU A 321 17.12 -6.38 16.25
N ARG A 322 16.18 -7.34 16.32
CA ARG A 322 15.74 -7.96 17.58
C ARG A 322 16.80 -8.89 18.22
N GLY A 323 17.99 -8.99 17.63
CA GLY A 323 19.08 -9.83 18.12
C GLY A 323 18.79 -11.33 18.06
N ARG A 324 17.87 -11.76 17.20
CA ARG A 324 17.56 -13.19 16.97
C ARG A 324 18.46 -13.81 15.90
N LEU A 325 18.92 -12.99 14.96
CA LEU A 325 19.87 -13.38 13.92
C LEU A 325 21.14 -12.51 13.98
N ASN A 326 22.24 -13.05 13.49
CA ASN A 326 23.39 -12.27 13.02
C ASN A 326 23.29 -12.11 11.50
N VAL A 327 23.79 -10.99 11.00
CA VAL A 327 23.98 -10.74 9.57
C VAL A 327 25.47 -10.49 9.31
N GLU A 328 26.00 -11.14 8.28
CA GLU A 328 27.35 -10.93 7.76
C GLU A 328 27.26 -10.49 6.30
N HIS A 329 27.83 -9.33 5.98
CA HIS A 329 27.85 -8.81 4.63
C HIS A 329 29.05 -9.35 3.84
N ARG A 330 28.78 -10.08 2.74
CA ARG A 330 29.79 -10.74 1.91
C ARG A 330 29.62 -10.33 0.45
N GLU A 331 30.57 -9.53 -0.06
CA GLU A 331 30.60 -9.12 -1.48
C GLU A 331 29.27 -8.53 -1.98
N GLY A 332 28.58 -7.72 -1.16
CA GLY A 332 27.29 -7.13 -1.53
C GLY A 332 26.05 -7.96 -1.14
N VAL A 333 26.24 -9.18 -0.60
CA VAL A 333 25.16 -10.10 -0.24
C VAL A 333 25.14 -10.35 1.27
N ASP A 334 23.95 -10.32 1.87
CA ASP A 334 23.75 -10.58 3.29
C ASP A 334 23.55 -12.08 3.55
N VAL A 335 24.29 -12.59 4.54
CA VAL A 335 24.22 -13.99 5.00
C VAL A 335 23.82 -14.02 6.47
N PHE A 336 22.87 -14.89 6.81
CA PHE A 336 22.21 -14.87 8.12
C PHE A 336 22.49 -16.13 8.94
N THR A 337 22.63 -15.99 10.26
CA THR A 337 22.75 -17.13 11.20
C THR A 337 21.93 -16.87 12.45
N VAL A 338 21.38 -17.91 13.08
CA VAL A 338 20.75 -17.77 14.40
C VAL A 338 21.79 -17.46 15.47
N ARG A 339 21.41 -16.63 16.46
CA ARG A 339 22.23 -16.32 17.63
C ARG A 339 22.17 -17.39 18.71
#